data_AF-A0A495UJT3-F1
#
_entry.id   AF-A0A495UJT3-F1
#
_cell.length_a   1.000
_cell.length_b   1.000
_cell.length_c   1.000
_cell.angle_alpha   90.00
_cell.angle_beta   90.00
_cell.angle_gamma   90.00
#
_symmetry.space_group_name_H-M   'P 1'
#
loop_
_entity.id
_entity.type
_entity.pdbx_description
1 polymer ?
#
loop_
_entity_poly.entity_id
_entity_poly.type
_entity_poly.pdbx_seq_one_letter_code
_entity_poly.pdbx_strand_id
1 'polypeptide(L)'
;MSDRVPPSRTSGQGDPRVDVRAWLGGIRFSGFMVIMLGLVVLAVFTLVPTVGTYVDQRQQIAGLQDAVSLSRSEVDDLEAQRERWTDPAYITTQARERLYYVKPGEVVYLVDDDLPPSALPQDEAPVSEDVEQTRTDWMAQLVRSVTTAGLAQTAVPAP
;
A
#
# COMPACT_ATOMS: atom_id res chain seq x y z
N MET A 1 -57.80 68.54 -54.98
CA MET A 1 -56.42 68.99 -54.71
C MET A 1 -56.29 69.15 -53.20
N SER A 2 -55.40 68.36 -52.60
CA SER A 2 -54.86 68.44 -51.23
C SER A 2 -55.82 68.07 -50.08
N ASP A 3 -55.77 66.83 -49.60
CA ASP A 3 -54.80 66.21 -48.67
C ASP A 3 -55.04 66.55 -47.19
N ARG A 4 -55.37 65.51 -46.42
CA ARG A 4 -55.24 65.46 -44.96
C ARG A 4 -54.46 64.20 -44.58
N VAL A 5 -53.55 64.36 -43.63
CA VAL A 5 -52.68 63.34 -43.00
C VAL A 5 -52.99 63.34 -41.48
N PRO A 6 -52.60 62.36 -40.65
CA PRO A 6 -52.93 60.92 -40.54
C PRO A 6 -53.71 60.61 -39.21
N PRO A 7 -53.87 59.33 -38.80
CA PRO A 7 -52.99 58.87 -37.73
C PRO A 7 -52.45 57.44 -37.88
N SER A 8 -51.28 57.23 -37.27
CA SER A 8 -50.61 55.96 -37.02
C SER A 8 -51.43 55.03 -36.12
N ARG A 9 -51.51 53.75 -36.50
CA ARG A 9 -51.86 52.66 -35.57
C ARG A 9 -50.76 51.61 -35.59
N THR A 10 -50.06 51.56 -34.48
CA THR A 10 -49.33 50.42 -33.96
C THR A 10 -50.31 49.29 -33.65
N SER A 11 -50.03 48.09 -34.15
CA SER A 11 -50.57 46.85 -33.58
C SER A 11 -49.38 45.98 -33.22
N GLY A 12 -49.00 46.04 -31.95
CA GLY A 12 -48.14 45.06 -31.32
C GLY A 12 -48.90 43.75 -31.18
N GLN A 13 -48.28 42.67 -31.61
CA GLN A 13 -48.65 41.29 -31.32
C GLN A 13 -47.30 40.61 -31.08
N GLY A 14 -46.82 40.45 -29.85
CA GLY A 14 -47.39 39.55 -28.86
C GLY A 14 -46.34 38.46 -28.67
N ASP A 15 -45.31 38.76 -27.88
CA ASP A 15 -44.23 37.85 -27.48
C ASP A 15 -44.84 36.57 -26.85
N PRO A 16 -44.48 35.36 -27.29
CA PRO A 16 -45.00 34.12 -26.71
C PRO A 16 -44.37 33.91 -25.34
N ARG A 17 -44.91 34.61 -24.33
CA ARG A 17 -44.56 34.38 -22.95
C ARG A 17 -45.06 33.00 -22.56
N VAL A 18 -44.12 32.09 -22.36
CA VAL A 18 -44.36 30.76 -21.82
C VAL A 18 -45.09 30.91 -20.50
N ASP A 19 -46.37 30.53 -20.47
CA ASP A 19 -47.23 30.74 -19.33
C ASP A 19 -46.99 29.67 -18.26
N VAL A 20 -46.15 30.02 -17.28
CA VAL A 20 -45.73 29.15 -16.17
C VAL A 20 -46.93 28.80 -15.27
N ARG A 21 -48.00 29.59 -15.29
CA ARG A 21 -49.18 29.42 -14.42
C ARG A 21 -50.14 28.37 -14.98
N ALA A 22 -50.22 28.24 -16.30
CA ALA A 22 -50.94 27.16 -16.97
C ALA A 22 -50.28 25.79 -16.74
N TRP A 23 -48.95 25.73 -16.57
CA TRP A 23 -48.21 24.51 -16.23
C TRP A 23 -48.49 24.00 -14.80
N LEU A 24 -48.81 24.91 -13.86
CA LEU A 24 -49.05 24.56 -12.45
C LEU A 24 -50.46 24.03 -12.15
N GLY A 25 -51.45 24.29 -13.00
CA GLY A 25 -52.84 23.85 -12.80
C GLY A 25 -53.11 22.38 -13.12
N GLY A 26 -52.16 21.67 -13.75
CA GLY A 26 -52.30 20.31 -14.29
C GLY A 26 -51.75 19.19 -13.41
N ILE A 27 -51.72 19.35 -12.08
CA ILE A 27 -51.20 18.33 -11.13
C ILE A 27 -52.19 17.15 -10.94
N ARG A 28 -52.92 16.79 -11.99
CA ARG A 28 -53.71 15.55 -12.03
C ARG A 28 -53.45 14.91 -13.40
N PHE A 29 -52.28 14.26 -13.52
CA PHE A 29 -51.81 13.54 -14.72
C PHE A 29 -51.43 14.41 -15.94
N SER A 30 -50.50 15.34 -15.76
CA SER A 30 -49.84 16.05 -16.87
C SER A 30 -48.70 15.19 -17.47
N GLY A 31 -48.62 15.11 -18.80
CA GLY A 31 -47.54 14.42 -19.53
C GLY A 31 -46.13 14.93 -19.19
N PHE A 32 -46.02 16.14 -18.61
CA PHE A 32 -44.78 16.63 -18.03
C PHE A 32 -44.23 15.71 -16.93
N MET A 33 -45.08 15.16 -16.06
CA MET A 33 -44.65 14.25 -15.00
C MET A 33 -44.08 12.95 -15.58
N VAL A 34 -44.67 12.45 -16.67
CA VAL A 34 -44.18 11.26 -17.38
C VAL A 34 -42.80 11.52 -18.00
N ILE A 35 -42.61 12.70 -18.62
CA ILE A 35 -41.32 13.11 -19.18
C ILE A 35 -40.26 13.25 -18.08
N MET A 36 -40.60 13.88 -16.96
CA MET A 36 -39.67 14.06 -15.83
C MET A 36 -39.26 12.72 -15.22
N LEU A 37 -40.23 11.83 -14.97
CA LEU A 37 -39.96 10.47 -14.50
C LEU A 37 -39.09 9.70 -15.50
N GLY A 38 -39.38 9.82 -16.79
CA GLY A 38 -38.58 9.20 -17.86
C GLY A 38 -37.13 9.68 -17.87
N LEU A 39 -36.90 10.99 -17.70
CA LEU A 39 -35.55 11.54 -17.62
C LEU A 39 -34.79 11.06 -16.38
N VAL A 40 -35.46 10.98 -15.23
CA VAL A 40 -34.84 10.46 -14.00
C VAL A 40 -34.44 8.99 -14.19
N VAL A 41 -35.34 8.16 -14.73
CA VAL A 41 -35.05 6.75 -15.02
C VAL A 41 -33.90 6.61 -16.01
N LEU A 42 -33.89 7.40 -17.09
CA LEU A 42 -32.81 7.41 -18.08
C LEU A 42 -31.46 7.80 -17.45
N ALA A 43 -31.45 8.84 -16.60
CA ALA A 43 -30.25 9.29 -15.90
C ALA A 43 -29.70 8.21 -14.97
N VAL A 44 -30.56 7.58 -14.15
CA VAL A 44 -30.16 6.49 -13.26
C VAL A 44 -29.65 5.29 -14.05
N PHE A 45 -30.37 4.86 -15.10
CA PHE A 45 -29.99 3.72 -15.93
C PHE A 45 -28.63 3.93 -16.60
N THR A 46 -28.29 5.17 -16.97
CA THR A 46 -26.99 5.52 -17.55
C THR A 46 -25.88 5.57 -16.51
N LEU A 47 -26.15 6.06 -15.29
CA LEU A 47 -25.14 6.22 -14.23
C LEU A 47 -24.80 4.93 -13.48
N VAL A 48 -25.77 4.04 -13.25
CA VAL A 48 -25.54 2.79 -12.50
C VAL A 48 -24.37 1.95 -13.07
N PRO A 49 -24.28 1.67 -14.38
CA PRO A 49 -23.17 0.89 -14.92
C PRO A 49 -21.81 1.62 -14.84
N THR A 50 -21.78 2.97 -14.75
CA THR A 50 -20.52 3.73 -14.69
C THR A 50 -19.91 3.71 -13.29
N VAL A 51 -20.73 3.68 -12.24
CA VAL A 51 -20.25 3.60 -10.86
C VAL A 51 -19.58 2.25 -10.58
N GLY A 52 -20.21 1.16 -11.03
CA GLY A 52 -19.65 -0.19 -10.87
C GLY A 52 -18.31 -0.37 -11.59
N THR A 53 -18.22 0.08 -12.85
CA THR A 53 -16.98 -0.02 -13.64
C THR A 53 -15.87 0.86 -13.09
N TYR A 54 -16.18 2.03 -12.55
CA TYR A 54 -15.19 2.89 -11.92
C TYR A 54 -14.55 2.26 -10.68
N VAL A 55 -15.35 1.64 -9.81
CA VAL A 55 -14.85 0.96 -8.61
C VAL A 55 -13.99 -0.25 -8.99
N ASP A 56 -14.43 -1.05 -9.97
CA ASP A 56 -13.67 -2.20 -10.47
C ASP A 56 -12.34 -1.79 -11.10
N GLN A 57 -12.33 -0.72 -11.90
CA GLN A 57 -11.10 -0.13 -12.46
C GLN A 57 -10.14 0.32 -11.36
N ARG A 58 -10.63 0.94 -10.27
CA ARG A 58 -9.77 1.35 -9.14
C ARG A 58 -9.14 0.14 -8.44
N GLN A 59 -9.88 -0.95 -8.28
CA GLN A 59 -9.35 -2.18 -7.71
C GLN A 59 -8.31 -2.83 -8.62
N GLN A 60 -8.58 -2.91 -9.93
CA GLN A 60 -7.61 -3.40 -10.91
C GLN A 60 -6.32 -2.57 -10.92
N ILE A 61 -6.44 -1.23 -10.90
CA ILE A 61 -5.26 -0.35 -10.86
C ILE A 61 -4.45 -0.58 -9.59
N ALA A 62 -5.10 -0.69 -8.43
CA ALA A 62 -4.40 -0.97 -7.17
C ALA A 62 -3.67 -2.32 -7.23
N GLY A 63 -4.35 -3.39 -7.66
CA GLY A 63 -3.73 -4.71 -7.78
C GLY A 63 -2.57 -4.76 -8.78
N LEU A 64 -2.69 -4.05 -9.91
CA LEU A 64 -1.61 -3.96 -10.90
C LEU A 64 -0.42 -3.16 -10.38
N GLN A 65 -0.65 -2.09 -9.61
CA GLN A 65 0.42 -1.30 -9.00
C GLN A 65 1.18 -2.13 -7.97
N ASP A 66 0.47 -2.91 -7.15
CA ASP A 66 1.09 -3.82 -6.18
C ASP A 66 1.94 -4.88 -6.89
N ALA A 67 1.41 -5.51 -7.96
CA ALA A 67 2.14 -6.48 -8.75
C ALA A 67 3.42 -5.90 -9.37
N VAL A 68 3.35 -4.69 -9.94
CA VAL A 68 4.52 -4.00 -10.50
C VAL A 68 5.54 -3.69 -9.42
N SER A 69 5.11 -3.29 -8.22
CA SER A 69 6.02 -3.01 -7.11
C SER A 69 6.77 -4.26 -6.67
N LEU A 70 6.07 -5.40 -6.56
CA LEU A 70 6.64 -6.68 -6.20
C LEU A 70 7.66 -7.16 -7.24
N SER A 71 7.29 -7.11 -8.53
CA SER A 71 8.20 -7.51 -9.61
C SER A 71 9.44 -6.63 -9.67
N ARG A 72 9.33 -5.32 -9.38
CA ARG A 72 10.50 -4.43 -9.30
C ARG A 72 11.42 -4.82 -8.15
N SER A 73 10.88 -5.08 -6.96
CA SER A 73 11.70 -5.53 -5.83
C SER A 73 12.42 -6.85 -6.12
N GLU A 74 11.75 -7.78 -6.80
CA GLU A 74 12.37 -9.06 -7.19
C GLU A 74 13.50 -8.86 -8.21
N VAL A 75 13.31 -7.96 -9.19
CA VAL A 75 14.38 -7.60 -10.14
C VAL A 75 15.56 -6.97 -9.42
N ASP A 76 15.33 -6.02 -8.52
CA ASP A 76 16.40 -5.36 -7.75
C ASP A 76 17.19 -6.37 -6.90
N ASP A 77 16.50 -7.31 -6.24
CA ASP A 77 17.13 -8.38 -5.46
C ASP A 77 17.94 -9.35 -6.33
N LEU A 78 17.43 -9.70 -7.52
CA LEU A 78 18.13 -10.56 -8.47
C LEU A 78 19.35 -9.85 -9.07
N GLU A 79 19.28 -8.56 -9.34
CA GLU A 79 20.41 -7.75 -9.80
C GLU A 79 21.48 -7.65 -8.71
N ALA A 80 21.10 -7.40 -7.46
CA ALA A 80 22.02 -7.39 -6.33
C ALA A 80 22.67 -8.76 -6.08
N GLN A 81 21.95 -9.85 -6.30
CA GLN A 81 22.54 -11.19 -6.30
C GLN A 81 23.54 -11.33 -7.44
N ARG A 82 23.16 -11.01 -8.67
CA ARG A 82 24.03 -11.14 -9.85
C ARG A 82 25.34 -10.34 -9.70
N GLU A 83 25.27 -9.14 -9.14
CA GLU A 83 26.46 -8.33 -8.84
C GLU A 83 27.38 -9.05 -7.84
N ARG A 84 26.82 -9.63 -6.76
CA ARG A 84 27.59 -10.44 -5.80
C ARG A 84 28.25 -11.66 -6.45
N TRP A 85 27.55 -12.34 -7.36
CA TRP A 85 28.11 -13.48 -8.11
C TRP A 85 29.21 -13.06 -9.10
N THR A 86 29.36 -11.77 -9.42
CA THR A 86 30.43 -11.27 -10.30
C THR A 86 31.77 -11.15 -9.57
N ASP A 87 31.77 -11.08 -8.24
CA ASP A 87 32.99 -11.03 -7.43
C ASP A 87 33.67 -12.42 -7.34
N PRO A 88 34.91 -12.58 -7.84
CA PRO A 88 35.65 -13.82 -7.72
C PRO A 88 35.84 -14.30 -6.27
N ALA A 89 35.98 -13.38 -5.31
CA ALA A 89 36.12 -13.73 -3.91
C ALA A 89 34.86 -14.41 -3.36
N TYR A 90 33.68 -13.90 -3.73
CA TYR A 90 32.39 -14.48 -3.36
C TYR A 90 32.23 -15.90 -3.94
N ILE A 91 32.55 -16.10 -5.23
CA ILE A 91 32.50 -17.42 -5.86
C ILE A 91 33.44 -18.41 -5.14
N THR A 92 34.68 -18.02 -4.86
CA THR A 92 35.64 -18.93 -4.21
C THR A 92 35.22 -19.31 -2.79
N THR A 93 34.59 -18.39 -2.05
CA THR A 93 34.06 -18.64 -0.71
C THR A 93 32.90 -19.63 -0.78
N GLN A 94 31.91 -19.39 -1.65
CA GLN A 94 30.76 -20.29 -1.83
C GLN A 94 31.18 -21.68 -2.33
N ALA A 95 32.15 -21.76 -3.24
CA ALA A 95 32.70 -23.01 -3.74
C ALA A 95 33.41 -23.81 -2.64
N ARG A 96 34.13 -23.14 -1.73
CA ARG A 96 34.80 -23.80 -0.61
C ARG A 96 33.80 -24.29 0.44
N GLU A 97 32.84 -23.46 0.82
CA GLU A 97 31.83 -23.78 1.84
C GLU A 97 30.89 -24.92 1.41
N ARG A 98 30.45 -24.92 0.14
CA ARG A 98 29.44 -25.88 -0.35
C ARG A 98 30.01 -27.08 -1.07
N LEU A 99 31.10 -26.90 -1.81
CA LEU A 99 31.66 -27.92 -2.70
C LEU A 99 33.04 -28.41 -2.25
N TYR A 100 33.57 -27.88 -1.14
CA TYR A 100 34.90 -28.20 -0.62
C TYR A 100 36.02 -28.01 -1.66
N TYR A 101 35.81 -27.09 -2.61
CA TYR A 101 36.83 -26.78 -3.61
C TYR A 101 37.99 -25.97 -3.00
N VAL A 102 39.18 -26.24 -3.52
CA VAL A 102 40.43 -25.60 -3.08
C VAL A 102 41.22 -25.07 -4.27
N LYS A 103 42.07 -24.09 -4.02
CA LYS A 103 42.97 -23.58 -5.06
C LYS A 103 44.09 -24.61 -5.32
N PRO A 104 44.60 -24.70 -6.56
CA PRO A 104 45.77 -25.54 -6.84
C PRO A 104 46.94 -25.17 -5.92
N GLY A 105 47.45 -26.14 -5.14
CA GLY A 105 48.54 -25.95 -4.18
C GLY A 105 48.12 -25.66 -2.72
N GLU A 106 46.82 -25.59 -2.42
CA GLU A 106 46.28 -25.44 -1.06
C GLU A 106 46.14 -26.82 -0.37
N VAL A 107 46.64 -26.96 0.86
CA VAL A 107 46.60 -28.24 1.62
C VAL A 107 45.44 -28.20 2.63
N VAL A 108 44.47 -29.09 2.47
CA VAL A 108 43.32 -29.20 3.40
C VAL A 108 43.72 -30.04 4.61
N TYR A 109 43.61 -29.47 5.81
CA TYR A 109 43.64 -30.24 7.05
C TYR A 109 42.21 -30.62 7.42
N LEU A 110 41.86 -31.91 7.29
CA LEU A 110 40.72 -32.45 8.01
C LEU A 110 41.20 -32.82 9.41
N VAL A 111 40.57 -32.25 10.43
CA VAL A 111 40.70 -32.74 11.81
C VAL A 111 39.78 -33.95 11.90
N ASP A 112 40.37 -35.14 11.84
CA ASP A 112 39.68 -36.37 12.22
C ASP A 112 39.71 -36.41 13.74
N ASP A 113 38.55 -36.30 14.37
CA ASP A 113 38.39 -36.24 15.83
C ASP A 113 38.50 -37.66 16.43
N ASP A 114 39.53 -38.39 16.02
CA ASP A 114 39.84 -39.76 16.48
C ASP A 114 40.62 -39.71 17.81
N LEU A 115 40.29 -38.72 18.65
CA LEU A 115 40.85 -38.60 19.97
C LEU A 115 40.36 -39.80 20.81
N PRO A 116 41.27 -40.49 21.53
CA PRO A 116 40.84 -41.53 22.46
C PRO A 116 39.86 -40.90 23.47
N PRO A 117 38.86 -41.66 23.97
CA PRO A 117 37.85 -41.14 24.89
C PRO A 117 38.42 -40.43 26.13
N SER A 118 39.67 -40.72 26.49
CA SER A 118 40.43 -40.06 27.56
C SER A 118 40.92 -38.64 27.24
N ALA A 119 40.90 -38.23 25.98
CA ALA A 119 41.36 -36.92 25.49
C ALA A 119 40.19 -36.00 25.08
N LEU A 120 38.97 -36.53 25.02
CA LEU A 120 37.76 -35.72 24.86
C LEU A 120 37.54 -34.89 26.14
N PRO A 121 37.22 -33.59 26.04
CA PRO A 121 36.72 -32.83 27.18
C PRO A 121 35.54 -33.58 27.77
N GLN A 122 35.56 -33.87 29.08
CA GLN A 122 34.42 -34.50 29.72
C GLN A 122 33.21 -33.58 29.57
N ASP A 123 32.15 -34.09 28.96
CA ASP A 123 30.87 -33.39 28.83
C ASP A 123 30.50 -32.80 30.19
N GLU A 124 30.05 -31.54 30.18
CA GLU A 124 29.66 -30.80 31.37
C GLU A 124 28.77 -31.68 32.27
N ALA A 125 29.08 -31.66 33.56
CA ALA A 125 28.34 -32.42 34.57
C ALA A 125 26.83 -32.25 34.36
N PRO A 126 26.02 -33.31 34.56
CA PRO A 126 24.60 -33.28 34.28
C PRO A 126 23.96 -32.05 34.91
N VAL A 127 23.38 -31.20 34.07
CA VAL A 127 22.67 -30.00 34.49
C VAL A 127 21.55 -30.43 35.43
N SER A 128 21.53 -29.89 36.65
CA SER A 128 20.50 -30.22 37.63
C SER A 128 19.11 -29.92 37.06
N GLU A 129 18.16 -30.83 37.24
CA GLU A 129 16.75 -30.60 36.87
C GLU A 129 16.06 -29.58 37.79
N ASP A 130 16.76 -29.12 38.84
CA ASP A 130 16.29 -28.06 39.71
C ASP A 130 16.31 -26.71 38.99
N VAL A 131 15.12 -26.15 38.79
CA VAL A 131 14.95 -24.80 38.23
C VAL A 131 15.32 -23.77 39.30
N GLU A 132 16.56 -23.29 39.26
CA GLU A 132 17.00 -22.15 40.06
C GLU A 132 16.33 -20.86 39.54
N GLN A 133 15.52 -20.21 40.40
CA GLN A 133 14.95 -18.92 40.08
C GLN A 133 16.06 -17.86 40.09
N THR A 134 16.49 -17.43 38.91
CA THR A 134 17.41 -16.31 38.75
C THR A 134 16.84 -15.10 39.51
N ARG A 135 17.62 -14.52 40.43
CA ARG A 135 17.24 -13.34 41.23
C ARG A 135 16.98 -12.07 40.39
N THR A 136 17.14 -12.18 39.08
CA THR A 136 17.11 -11.09 38.12
C THR A 136 15.99 -11.34 37.14
N ASP A 137 14.85 -10.69 37.36
CA ASP A 137 13.79 -10.56 36.36
C ASP A 137 14.24 -9.52 35.32
N TRP A 138 14.85 -10.02 34.25
CA TRP A 138 15.36 -9.20 33.14
C TRP A 138 14.25 -8.38 32.47
N MET A 139 13.01 -8.89 32.45
CA MET A 139 11.85 -8.21 31.87
C MET A 139 11.49 -6.99 32.72
N ALA A 140 11.42 -7.17 34.04
CA ALA A 140 11.20 -6.05 34.97
C ALA A 140 12.35 -5.03 34.94
N GLN A 141 13.59 -5.49 34.78
CA GLN A 141 14.74 -4.58 34.63
C GLN A 141 14.68 -3.76 33.34
N LEU A 142 14.26 -4.38 32.23
CA LEU A 142 14.11 -3.69 30.94
C LEU A 142 12.99 -2.64 30.99
N VAL A 143 11.84 -2.95 31.59
CA VAL A 143 10.76 -1.97 31.75
C VAL A 143 11.19 -0.83 32.69
N ARG A 144 11.93 -1.14 33.75
CA ARG A 144 12.47 -0.15 34.68
C ARG A 144 13.48 0.79 34.00
N SER A 145 14.33 0.28 33.11
CA SER A 145 15.32 1.12 32.42
C SER A 145 14.64 2.12 31.48
N VAL A 146 13.62 1.70 30.72
CA VAL A 146 12.86 2.59 29.83
C VAL A 146 12.14 3.67 30.62
N THR A 147 11.47 3.31 31.72
CA THR A 147 10.76 4.28 32.57
C THR A 147 11.72 5.26 33.25
N THR A 148 12.86 4.78 33.74
CA THR A 148 13.88 5.64 34.36
C THR A 148 14.50 6.59 33.33
N ALA A 149 14.78 6.12 32.13
CA ALA A 149 15.30 6.94 31.04
C ALA A 149 14.29 8.02 30.58
N GLY A 150 13.00 7.69 30.53
CA GLY A 150 11.95 8.66 30.21
C GLY A 150 11.72 9.71 31.30
N LEU A 151 12.05 9.40 32.56
CA LEU A 151 11.95 10.33 33.69
C LEU A 151 13.25 11.14 33.93
N ALA A 152 14.35 10.80 33.26
CA ALA A 152 15.60 11.51 33.41
C ALA A 152 15.43 12.95 32.87
N GLN A 153 15.51 13.95 33.75
CA GLN A 153 15.61 15.34 33.31
C GLN A 153 16.95 15.53 32.59
N THR A 154 16.89 15.94 31.33
CA THR A 154 18.08 16.38 30.61
C THR A 154 18.60 17.66 31.27
N ALA A 155 19.78 17.58 31.88
CA ALA A 155 20.47 18.77 32.34
C ALA A 155 20.83 19.63 31.12
N VAL A 156 20.15 20.77 30.96
CA VAL A 156 20.55 21.79 29.99
C VAL A 156 21.89 22.38 30.47
N PRO A 157 22.98 22.26 29.71
CA PRO A 157 24.24 22.88 30.09
C PRO A 157 24.09 24.40 30.07
N ALA A 158 24.47 25.06 31.16
CA ALA A 158 24.53 26.51 31.24
C ALA A 158 25.65 27.06 30.32
N PRO A 159 25.48 28.26 29.73
CA PRO A 159 26.43 28.87 28.79
C PRO A 159 27.78 29.24 29.41
#